data_AF-A0A944KPA2-F1
#
_entry.id   AF-A0A944KPA2-F1
#
_cell.length_a   1.000
_cell.length_b   1.000
_cell.length_c   1.000
_cell.angle_alpha   90.00
_cell.angle_beta   90.00
_cell.angle_gamma   90.00
#
_symmetry.space_group_name_H-M   'P 1'
#
loop_
_entity.id
_entity.type
_entity.pdbx_description
1 polymer ?
#
loop_
_entity_poly.entity_id
_entity_poly.type
_entity_poly.pdbx_seq_one_letter_code
_entity_poly.pdbx_strand_id
1 'polypeptide(L)'
;MPWVRLDDRFPSHRKVALLSDRAFRLYVSALCWSSENLTEGRITDRELPIVTRLRGAKAAAKELEDARLWDRTEGGWSIHDYLEYNPDRARVQEDRAANAARQAAFRERKRAEREAARNGGRNPPSNGVTPDGKDGSERTTATRTRHDGDTTERRSTPEGNASSQATAFRNGVSNGPPSPPPTPSSPTEKKQASTPAPPDSDIPEAARPLVHGLTKAGVFVRWPFKGNDWFPLLALITKTGVPAMVDHAVKVSRRTEVESAKYFLNGWAELPPLPPAGTDRPPLRAVANDGWTPYQNPVDPSVYENGF
;
A
#
# COMPACT_ATOMS: atom_id res chain seq x y z
N MET A 1 -10.84 9.36 7.24
CA MET A 1 -11.50 8.47 8.20
C MET A 1 -10.88 8.74 9.57
N PRO A 2 -11.69 8.98 10.62
CA PRO A 2 -11.17 9.09 11.97
C PRO A 2 -10.70 7.72 12.47
N TRP A 3 -9.61 7.71 13.23
CA TRP A 3 -9.08 6.51 13.88
C TRP A 3 -9.15 6.76 15.40
N VAL A 4 -9.57 5.73 16.13
CA VAL A 4 -9.52 5.74 17.61
C VAL A 4 -8.12 5.32 18.04
N ARG A 5 -7.59 6.01 19.06
CA ARG A 5 -6.35 5.57 19.72
C ARG A 5 -6.72 4.67 20.89
N LEU A 6 -6.16 3.45 20.86
CA LEU A 6 -6.30 2.47 21.93
C LEU A 6 -4.89 2.00 22.31
N ASP A 7 -4.62 1.94 23.61
CA ASP A 7 -3.33 1.49 24.15
C ASP A 7 -3.07 0.01 23.81
N ASP A 8 -1.81 -0.35 23.54
CA ASP A 8 -1.44 -1.71 23.15
C ASP A 8 -1.54 -2.71 24.31
N ARG A 9 -1.41 -2.24 25.56
CA ARG A 9 -1.60 -3.04 26.77
C ARG A 9 -3.06 -3.11 27.21
N PHE A 10 -3.98 -2.46 26.50
CA PHE A 10 -5.40 -2.39 26.85
C PHE A 10 -6.02 -3.76 27.16
N PRO A 11 -5.85 -4.83 26.35
CA PRO A 11 -6.46 -6.13 26.65
C PRO A 11 -5.92 -6.79 27.93
N SER A 12 -4.68 -6.47 28.31
CA SER A 12 -4.01 -7.03 29.50
C SER A 12 -4.27 -6.23 30.78
N HIS A 13 -4.86 -5.03 30.68
CA HIS A 13 -5.12 -4.18 31.83
C HIS A 13 -6.15 -4.83 32.76
N ARG A 14 -5.91 -4.86 34.07
CA ARG A 14 -6.75 -5.60 35.05
C ARG A 14 -8.25 -5.27 34.95
N LYS A 15 -8.61 -4.01 34.71
CA LYS A 15 -10.02 -3.59 34.54
C LYS A 15 -10.68 -4.17 33.27
N VAL A 16 -9.90 -4.48 32.25
CA VAL A 16 -10.36 -4.93 30.92
C VAL A 16 -10.29 -6.45 30.83
N ALA A 17 -9.20 -7.05 31.31
CA ALA A 17 -8.97 -8.49 31.30
C ALA A 17 -10.02 -9.28 32.10
N LEU A 18 -10.69 -8.62 33.06
CA LEU A 18 -11.75 -9.21 33.90
C LEU A 18 -13.15 -8.96 33.35
N LEU A 19 -13.29 -8.27 32.21
CA LEU A 19 -14.59 -8.05 31.58
C LEU A 19 -15.08 -9.30 30.85
N SER A 20 -16.39 -9.42 30.75
CA SER A 20 -17.06 -10.31 29.82
C SER A 20 -16.80 -9.89 28.37
N ASP A 21 -16.81 -10.85 27.46
CA ASP A 21 -16.68 -10.60 26.01
C ASP A 21 -17.69 -9.57 25.49
N ARG A 22 -18.87 -9.50 26.12
CA ARG A 22 -19.93 -8.56 25.74
C ARG A 22 -19.60 -7.13 26.16
N ALA A 23 -19.11 -6.95 27.40
CA ALA A 23 -18.66 -5.65 27.89
C ALA A 23 -17.43 -5.16 27.11
N PHE A 24 -16.46 -6.05 26.84
CA PHE A 24 -15.30 -5.72 26.02
C PHE A 24 -15.70 -5.26 24.61
N ARG A 25 -16.57 -6.02 23.93
CA ARG A 25 -17.10 -5.64 22.61
C ARG A 25 -17.84 -4.31 22.66
N LEU A 26 -18.67 -4.08 23.67
CA LEU A 26 -19.39 -2.82 23.85
C LEU A 26 -18.44 -1.65 24.00
N TYR A 27 -17.38 -1.79 24.79
CA TYR A 27 -16.38 -0.75 24.99
C TYR A 27 -15.70 -0.35 23.68
N VAL A 28 -15.20 -1.31 22.90
CA VAL A 28 -14.50 -1.05 21.63
C VAL A 28 -15.45 -0.44 20.60
N SER A 29 -16.67 -0.98 20.47
CA SER A 29 -17.69 -0.43 19.56
C SER A 29 -18.07 1.00 19.93
N ALA A 30 -18.17 1.30 21.22
CA ALA A 30 -18.48 2.63 21.72
C ALA A 30 -17.37 3.66 21.41
N LEU A 31 -16.11 3.28 21.56
CA LEU A 31 -14.99 4.15 21.18
C LEU A 31 -15.06 4.52 19.69
N CYS A 32 -15.30 3.54 18.82
CA CYS A 32 -15.47 3.77 17.39
C CYS A 32 -16.67 4.67 17.09
N TRP A 33 -17.81 4.40 17.73
CA TRP A 33 -19.02 5.22 17.59
C TRP A 33 -18.78 6.68 17.98
N SER A 34 -18.13 6.92 19.12
CA SER A 34 -17.83 8.28 19.59
C SER A 34 -16.87 9.03 18.68
N SER A 35 -15.92 8.35 18.04
CA SER A 35 -14.99 8.95 17.09
C SER A 35 -15.64 9.27 15.75
N GLU A 36 -16.53 8.38 15.28
CA GLU A 36 -17.30 8.59 14.05
C GLU A 36 -18.27 9.76 14.17
N ASN A 37 -19.02 9.80 15.29
CA ASN A 37 -20.08 10.78 15.53
C ASN A 37 -19.61 12.03 16.28
N LEU A 38 -18.33 12.09 16.66
CA LEU A 38 -17.73 13.19 17.43
C LEU A 38 -18.50 13.49 18.73
N THR A 39 -18.89 12.45 19.45
CA THR A 39 -19.65 12.57 20.71
C THR A 39 -18.77 12.70 21.95
N GLU A 40 -17.45 12.80 21.78
CA GLU A 40 -16.49 13.00 22.87
C GLU A 40 -16.59 11.92 23.98
N GLY A 41 -16.91 10.69 23.58
CA GLY A 41 -17.09 9.57 24.51
C GLY A 41 -18.48 9.48 25.13
N ARG A 42 -19.43 10.37 24.77
CA ARG A 42 -20.81 10.30 25.28
C ARG A 42 -21.66 9.33 24.46
N ILE A 43 -22.48 8.56 25.16
CA ILE A 43 -23.40 7.57 24.61
C ILE A 43 -24.72 7.72 25.33
N THR A 44 -25.78 8.09 24.60
CA THR A 44 -27.12 8.23 25.18
C THR A 44 -27.81 6.87 25.36
N ASP A 45 -28.84 6.83 26.22
CA ASP A 45 -29.69 5.65 26.41
C ASP A 45 -30.32 5.14 25.10
N ARG A 46 -30.58 6.04 24.14
CA ARG A 46 -31.13 5.70 22.82
C ARG A 46 -30.08 5.15 21.85
N GLU A 47 -28.83 5.58 21.99
CA GLU A 47 -27.73 5.14 21.12
C GLU A 47 -27.18 3.79 21.55
N LEU A 48 -27.19 3.45 22.84
CA LEU A 48 -26.59 2.23 23.37
C LEU A 48 -26.98 0.94 22.59
N PRO A 49 -28.25 0.71 22.21
CA PRO A 49 -28.62 -0.47 21.41
C PRO A 49 -28.05 -0.46 19.99
N ILE A 50 -27.81 0.73 19.43
CA ILE A 50 -27.33 0.94 18.06
C ILE A 50 -25.83 0.72 17.97
N VAL A 51 -25.08 1.20 18.97
CA VAL A 51 -23.60 1.14 19.04
C VAL A 51 -23.09 -0.29 18.83
N THR A 52 -23.73 -1.27 19.44
CA THR A 52 -23.22 -2.65 19.45
C THR A 52 -24.10 -3.64 18.73
N ARG A 53 -25.40 -3.33 18.59
CA ARG A 53 -26.43 -4.29 18.17
C ARG A 53 -26.39 -5.59 18.99
N LEU A 54 -25.85 -5.56 20.21
CA LEU A 54 -25.86 -6.69 21.13
C LEU A 54 -27.19 -6.73 21.89
N ARG A 55 -27.73 -7.94 22.08
CA ARG A 55 -28.75 -8.14 23.11
C ARG A 55 -28.15 -7.78 24.48
N GLY A 56 -28.95 -7.32 25.43
CA GLY A 56 -28.48 -7.06 26.80
C GLY A 56 -27.41 -5.96 26.94
N ALA A 57 -27.35 -5.00 26.01
CA ALA A 57 -26.36 -3.92 26.06
C ALA A 57 -26.36 -3.14 27.39
N LYS A 58 -27.51 -3.00 28.06
CA LYS A 58 -27.61 -2.36 29.38
C LYS A 58 -26.86 -3.10 30.48
N ALA A 59 -26.87 -4.44 30.47
CA ALA A 59 -26.14 -5.23 31.45
C ALA A 59 -24.63 -5.13 31.23
N ALA A 60 -24.18 -5.15 29.97
CA ALA A 60 -22.79 -4.89 29.61
C ALA A 60 -22.36 -3.46 29.97
N ALA A 61 -23.23 -2.46 29.78
CA ALA A 61 -22.95 -1.08 30.17
C ALA A 61 -22.80 -0.96 31.69
N LYS A 62 -23.65 -1.64 32.46
CA LYS A 62 -23.52 -1.73 33.91
C LYS A 62 -22.19 -2.35 34.34
N GLU A 63 -21.75 -3.41 33.68
CA GLU A 63 -20.44 -4.02 33.96
C GLU A 63 -19.28 -3.05 33.71
N LEU A 64 -19.36 -2.21 32.66
CA LEU A 64 -18.38 -1.17 32.36
C LEU A 64 -18.40 -0.02 33.38
N GLU A 65 -19.58 0.33 33.92
CA GLU A 65 -19.71 1.26 35.05
C GLU A 65 -19.05 0.69 36.31
N ASP A 66 -19.36 -0.58 36.64
CA ASP A 66 -18.83 -1.26 37.83
C ASP A 66 -17.30 -1.39 37.74
N ALA A 67 -16.75 -1.58 36.53
CA ALA A 67 -15.30 -1.60 36.26
C ALA A 67 -14.65 -0.19 36.23
N ARG A 68 -15.41 0.89 36.41
CA ARG A 68 -14.94 2.30 36.33
C ARG A 68 -14.24 2.59 35.00
N LEU A 69 -14.77 2.02 33.92
CA LEU A 69 -14.39 2.35 32.54
C LEU A 69 -15.37 3.34 31.93
N TRP A 70 -16.63 3.31 32.38
CA TRP A 70 -17.69 4.24 32.00
C TRP A 70 -18.24 4.94 33.25
N ASP A 71 -18.70 6.18 33.07
CA ASP A 71 -19.40 6.96 34.08
C ASP A 71 -20.86 7.16 33.68
N ARG A 72 -21.78 6.98 34.64
CA ARG A 72 -23.21 7.24 34.44
C ARG A 72 -23.45 8.75 34.33
N THR A 73 -24.24 9.17 33.35
CA THR A 73 -24.67 10.56 33.17
C THR A 73 -26.21 10.65 33.11
N GLU A 74 -26.76 11.87 33.18
CA GLU A 74 -28.21 12.11 33.29
C GLU A 74 -29.05 11.55 32.11
N GLY A 75 -28.40 11.20 30.98
CA GLY A 75 -29.08 10.63 29.80
C GLY A 75 -28.36 9.45 29.15
N GLY A 76 -27.44 8.80 29.87
CA GLY A 76 -26.68 7.67 29.35
C GLY A 76 -25.34 7.49 30.05
N TRP A 77 -24.27 7.40 29.27
CA TRP A 77 -22.92 7.09 29.72
C TRP A 77 -21.87 8.00 29.08
N SER A 78 -20.76 8.17 29.79
CA SER A 78 -19.53 8.74 29.25
C SER A 78 -18.40 7.73 29.39
N ILE A 79 -17.61 7.54 28.35
CA ILE A 79 -16.38 6.74 28.42
C ILE A 79 -15.35 7.52 29.25
N HIS A 80 -14.77 6.87 30.25
CA HIS A 80 -13.74 7.45 31.10
C HIS A 80 -12.47 7.75 30.29
N ASP A 81 -11.82 8.88 30.56
CA ASP A 81 -10.56 9.33 29.95
C ASP A 81 -10.55 9.40 28.41
N TYR A 82 -11.73 9.48 27.76
CA TYR A 82 -11.81 9.51 26.30
C TYR A 82 -10.97 10.64 25.69
N LEU A 83 -11.06 11.85 26.26
CA LEU A 83 -10.37 13.05 25.79
C LEU A 83 -8.89 13.12 26.18
N GLU A 84 -8.40 12.24 27.07
CA GLU A 84 -6.98 12.16 27.39
C GLU A 84 -6.19 11.58 26.21
N TYR A 85 -6.77 10.57 25.55
CA TYR A 85 -6.11 9.85 24.46
C TYR A 85 -6.65 10.20 23.07
N ASN A 86 -7.92 10.61 22.97
CA ASN A 86 -8.58 10.93 21.70
C ASN A 86 -8.81 12.44 21.56
N PRO A 87 -8.68 13.00 20.34
CA PRO A 87 -8.88 14.43 20.11
C PRO A 87 -10.34 14.83 20.34
N ASP A 88 -10.55 16.03 20.87
CA ASP A 88 -11.87 16.63 21.03
C ASP A 88 -12.51 16.98 19.67
N ARG A 89 -13.80 17.32 19.68
CA ARG A 89 -14.54 17.62 18.45
C ARG A 89 -13.95 18.82 17.70
N ALA A 90 -13.54 19.86 18.43
CA ALA A 90 -13.00 21.08 17.85
C ALA A 90 -11.68 20.81 17.11
N ARG A 91 -10.78 20.04 17.71
CA ARG A 91 -9.49 19.68 17.13
C ARG A 91 -9.66 18.78 15.91
N VAL A 92 -10.59 17.82 15.96
CA VAL A 92 -10.89 16.98 14.79
C VAL A 92 -11.43 17.82 13.63
N GLN A 93 -12.27 18.82 13.90
CA GLN A 93 -12.80 19.71 12.86
C GLN A 93 -11.70 20.63 12.28
N GLU A 94 -10.84 21.17 13.13
CA GLU A 94 -9.69 21.98 12.72
C GLU A 94 -8.72 21.16 11.84
N ASP A 95 -8.38 19.94 12.26
CA ASP A 95 -7.50 19.05 11.49
C ASP A 95 -8.13 18.67 10.14
N ARG A 96 -9.45 18.46 10.10
CA ARG A 96 -10.19 18.22 8.83
C ARG A 96 -10.13 19.44 7.93
N ALA A 97 -10.35 20.64 8.47
CA ALA A 97 -10.30 21.89 7.71
C ALA A 97 -8.88 22.17 7.18
N ALA A 98 -7.85 22.00 8.01
CA ALA A 98 -6.46 22.17 7.64
C ALA A 98 -6.04 21.18 6.53
N ASN A 99 -6.45 19.92 6.64
CA ASN A 99 -6.19 18.91 5.61
C ASN A 99 -6.93 19.22 4.31
N ALA A 100 -8.18 19.68 4.37
CA ALA A 100 -8.93 20.11 3.20
C ALA A 100 -8.26 21.30 2.50
N ALA A 101 -7.81 22.31 3.26
CA ALA A 101 -7.09 23.46 2.74
C ALA A 101 -5.76 23.07 2.06
N ARG A 102 -4.96 22.20 2.69
CA ARG A 102 -3.72 21.67 2.09
C ARG A 102 -3.98 20.94 0.77
N GLN A 103 -5.03 20.12 0.71
CA GLN A 103 -5.41 19.40 -0.50
C GLN A 103 -5.90 20.35 -1.60
N ALA A 104 -6.69 21.37 -1.25
CA ALA A 104 -7.14 22.40 -2.18
C ALA A 104 -5.94 23.16 -2.79
N ALA A 105 -5.03 23.66 -1.96
CA ALA A 105 -3.83 24.36 -2.41
C ALA A 105 -2.93 23.47 -3.30
N PHE A 106 -2.78 22.18 -2.98
CA PHE A 106 -2.05 21.24 -3.82
C PHE A 106 -2.71 21.08 -5.20
N ARG A 107 -4.04 20.95 -5.25
CA ARG A 107 -4.81 20.82 -6.50
C ARG A 107 -4.73 22.08 -7.35
N GLU A 108 -4.80 23.25 -6.72
CA GLU A 108 -4.65 24.55 -7.40
C GLU A 108 -3.25 24.70 -8.00
N ARG A 109 -2.19 24.39 -7.24
CA ARG A 109 -0.82 24.41 -7.75
C ARG A 109 -0.66 23.48 -8.96
N LYS A 110 -1.19 22.25 -8.86
CA LYS A 110 -1.14 21.29 -9.98
C LYS A 110 -1.98 21.71 -11.17
N ARG A 111 -3.09 22.44 -10.95
CA ARG A 111 -3.89 23.04 -12.02
C ARG A 111 -3.10 24.15 -12.73
N ALA A 112 -2.50 25.07 -11.97
CA ALA A 112 -1.69 26.16 -12.49
C ALA A 112 -0.48 25.65 -13.29
N GLU A 113 0.21 24.62 -12.79
CA GLU A 113 1.34 23.97 -13.50
C GLU A 113 0.89 23.37 -14.85
N ARG A 114 -0.26 22.70 -14.89
CA ARG A 114 -0.84 22.16 -16.14
C ARG A 114 -1.27 23.26 -17.10
N GLU A 115 -1.81 24.36 -16.59
CA GLU A 115 -2.22 25.51 -17.39
C GLU A 115 -1.03 26.26 -17.97
N ALA A 116 0.03 26.46 -17.18
CA ALA A 116 1.30 27.02 -17.65
C ALA A 116 1.95 26.13 -18.73
N ALA A 117 1.94 24.81 -18.56
CA ALA A 117 2.41 23.88 -19.59
C ALA A 117 1.59 23.94 -20.89
N ARG A 118 0.27 24.16 -20.80
CA ARG A 118 -0.60 24.37 -21.97
C ARG A 118 -0.34 25.70 -22.66
N ASN A 119 -0.08 26.77 -21.90
CA ASN A 119 0.17 28.11 -22.45
C ASN A 119 1.59 28.27 -22.99
N GLY A 120 2.59 27.58 -22.42
CA GLY A 120 3.96 27.56 -22.91
C GLY A 120 4.15 26.87 -24.27
N GLY A 121 3.14 26.13 -24.75
CA GLY A 121 3.10 25.57 -26.11
C GLY A 121 2.56 26.53 -27.18
N ARG A 122 2.15 27.76 -26.82
CA ARG A 122 1.77 28.81 -27.78
C ARG A 122 2.92 29.80 -27.95
N ASN A 123 3.80 29.49 -28.91
CA ASN A 123 4.79 30.32 -29.62
C ASN A 123 5.47 31.49 -28.88
N PRO A 124 6.81 31.48 -28.72
CA PRO A 124 7.58 32.73 -28.78
C PRO A 124 7.57 33.26 -30.23
N PRO A 125 7.52 34.58 -30.46
CA PRO A 125 7.64 35.13 -31.81
C PRO A 125 9.05 34.85 -32.34
N SER A 126 9.16 33.88 -33.25
CA SER A 126 10.38 33.67 -34.01
C SER A 126 10.55 34.83 -34.99
N ASN A 127 11.46 35.76 -34.68
CA ASN A 127 12.06 36.67 -35.66
C ASN A 127 12.94 35.83 -36.60
N GLY A 128 12.30 35.20 -37.59
CA GLY A 128 12.98 34.53 -38.69
C GLY A 128 13.11 35.48 -39.87
N VAL A 129 14.32 35.97 -40.12
CA VAL A 129 14.70 36.62 -41.38
C VAL A 129 14.77 35.54 -42.46
N THR A 130 13.84 35.56 -43.41
CA THR A 130 13.93 34.80 -44.68
C THR A 130 14.26 35.76 -45.81
N PRO A 131 15.29 35.52 -46.64
CA PRO A 131 15.44 36.20 -47.91
C PRO A 131 14.61 35.49 -48.99
N ASP A 132 13.78 36.31 -49.61
CA ASP A 132 13.36 36.37 -51.01
C ASP A 132 13.19 35.09 -51.85
N GLY A 133 12.00 35.01 -52.43
CA GLY A 133 11.56 34.01 -53.41
C GLY A 133 10.15 34.32 -53.87
N LYS A 134 10.01 35.33 -54.75
CA LYS A 134 8.83 35.61 -55.60
C LYS A 134 8.32 34.31 -56.26
N ASP A 135 7.05 34.09 -56.58
CA ASP A 135 6.05 35.00 -57.15
C ASP A 135 4.67 34.29 -57.12
N GLY A 136 3.57 35.07 -57.14
CA GLY A 136 2.30 34.59 -57.72
C GLY A 136 1.02 34.64 -56.88
N SER A 137 0.31 35.77 -56.99
CA SER A 137 -1.16 35.95 -56.95
C SER A 137 -1.88 36.16 -55.60
N GLU A 138 -2.18 37.44 -55.35
CA GLU A 138 -3.33 37.96 -54.58
C GLU A 138 -4.66 37.42 -55.18
N ARG A 139 -5.87 37.48 -54.63
CA ARG A 139 -6.62 37.99 -53.45
C ARG A 139 -8.02 37.32 -53.65
N THR A 140 -8.88 36.94 -52.71
CA THR A 140 -9.56 37.71 -51.66
C THR A 140 -10.62 36.81 -50.99
N THR A 141 -10.90 37.11 -49.72
CA THR A 141 -12.18 37.01 -48.98
C THR A 141 -12.74 35.65 -48.53
N ALA A 142 -12.53 35.38 -47.24
CA ALA A 142 -13.54 35.16 -46.20
C ALA A 142 -14.81 34.36 -46.53
N THR A 143 -15.08 33.31 -45.76
CA THR A 143 -16.14 33.32 -44.71
C THR A 143 -16.14 32.01 -43.93
N ARG A 144 -16.31 32.15 -42.61
CA ARG A 144 -16.56 31.11 -41.60
C ARG A 144 -17.73 30.22 -42.02
N THR A 145 -17.63 28.91 -41.82
CA THR A 145 -18.80 28.15 -41.39
C THR A 145 -18.35 27.05 -40.42
N ARG A 146 -18.97 27.08 -39.24
CA ARG A 146 -18.85 26.11 -38.17
C ARG A 146 -19.50 24.81 -38.63
N HIS A 147 -18.87 23.67 -38.37
CA HIS A 147 -19.57 22.39 -38.39
C HIS A 147 -19.80 21.96 -36.94
N ASP A 148 -21.02 22.22 -36.49
CA ASP A 148 -21.67 21.48 -35.41
C ASP A 148 -22.28 20.19 -36.01
N GLY A 149 -22.34 19.14 -35.20
CA GLY A 149 -22.85 17.80 -35.50
C GLY A 149 -22.10 16.79 -34.62
N ASP A 150 -22.45 16.61 -33.34
CA ASP A 150 -23.61 15.83 -32.85
C ASP A 150 -23.55 14.39 -33.39
N THR A 151 -23.21 13.36 -32.62
CA THR A 151 -24.04 12.73 -31.59
C THR A 151 -23.27 11.53 -31.01
N THR A 152 -23.34 11.29 -29.70
CA THR A 152 -23.92 10.07 -29.10
C THR A 152 -23.55 9.96 -27.63
N GLU A 153 -24.61 9.99 -26.84
CA GLU A 153 -24.66 9.68 -25.42
C GLU A 153 -24.16 8.26 -25.13
N ARG A 154 -23.48 8.07 -23.99
CA ARG A 154 -23.75 6.94 -23.08
C ARG A 154 -23.12 7.15 -21.70
N ARG A 155 -24.02 7.48 -20.75
CA ARG A 155 -24.19 6.86 -19.43
C ARG A 155 -22.95 6.76 -18.53
N SER A 156 -22.84 7.72 -17.63
CA SER A 156 -22.00 7.68 -16.43
C SER A 156 -22.53 6.67 -15.41
N THR A 157 -21.68 5.73 -14.99
CA THR A 157 -21.78 5.00 -13.71
C THR A 157 -20.69 5.54 -12.77
N PRO A 158 -20.96 5.76 -11.47
CA PRO A 158 -19.91 6.04 -10.50
C PRO A 158 -19.67 4.77 -9.67
N GLU A 159 -18.67 3.96 -10.06
CA GLU A 159 -18.12 2.93 -9.18
C GLU A 159 -16.82 3.44 -8.56
N GLY A 160 -16.90 3.68 -7.25
CA GLY A 160 -15.77 4.08 -6.43
C GLY A 160 -14.81 2.92 -6.21
N ASN A 161 -13.52 3.20 -6.37
CA ASN A 161 -12.48 2.32 -5.88
C ASN A 161 -11.57 3.12 -4.94
N ALA A 162 -11.83 2.94 -3.65
CA ALA A 162 -10.99 3.42 -2.56
C ALA A 162 -9.92 2.34 -2.30
N SER A 163 -8.70 2.58 -2.76
CA SER A 163 -7.52 1.79 -2.35
C SER A 163 -6.68 2.60 -1.37
N SER A 164 -6.64 2.06 -0.14
CA SER A 164 -5.88 2.50 1.02
C SER A 164 -4.37 2.59 0.74
N GLN A 165 -3.79 3.76 1.05
CA GLN A 165 -2.36 3.89 1.26
C GLN A 165 -2.09 3.81 2.77
N ALA A 166 -1.25 2.87 3.17
CA ALA A 166 -0.61 2.87 4.49
C ALA A 166 0.91 2.72 4.27
N THR A 167 1.61 3.85 4.32
CA THR A 167 3.06 3.90 4.53
C THR A 167 3.33 3.97 6.03
N ALA A 168 4.01 2.96 6.57
CA ALA A 168 4.45 2.93 7.95
C ALA A 168 5.60 3.92 8.17
N PHE A 169 5.38 4.91 9.03
CA PHE A 169 6.44 5.74 9.61
C PHE A 169 6.85 5.13 10.96
N ARG A 170 8.08 4.64 11.07
CA ARG A 170 8.77 4.36 12.33
C ARG A 170 9.57 5.61 12.72
N ASN A 171 9.20 6.27 13.81
CA ASN A 171 10.06 7.25 14.48
C ASN A 171 10.45 6.68 15.85
N GLY A 172 11.69 6.20 15.96
CA GLY A 172 12.37 5.96 17.24
C GLY A 172 13.13 7.23 17.65
N VAL A 173 12.88 7.70 18.86
CA VAL A 173 13.62 8.77 19.53
C VAL A 173 14.96 8.24 20.00
N SER A 174 16.06 8.94 19.67
CA SER A 174 17.36 8.79 20.34
C SER A 174 17.95 10.19 20.56
N ASN A 175 18.06 10.59 21.82
CA ASN A 175 18.76 11.80 22.27
C ASN A 175 20.24 11.49 22.48
N GLY A 176 21.13 12.19 21.76
CA GLY A 176 22.58 12.19 21.99
C GLY A 176 23.16 13.59 21.70
N PRO A 177 24.17 14.07 22.46
CA PRO A 177 24.61 15.47 22.46
C PRO A 177 25.47 15.85 21.23
N PRO A 178 25.63 17.16 20.92
CA PRO A 178 26.19 17.62 19.66
C PRO A 178 27.72 17.57 19.65
N SER A 179 28.31 17.26 18.49
CA SER A 179 29.75 17.36 18.23
C SER A 179 30.02 18.11 16.91
N PRO A 180 31.19 18.77 16.77
CA PRO A 180 31.38 20.04 16.05
C PRO A 180 31.70 19.85 14.54
N PRO A 181 31.74 20.92 13.72
CA PRO A 181 31.67 20.82 12.27
C PRO A 181 33.04 20.56 11.62
N PRO A 182 33.10 19.85 10.48
CA PRO A 182 34.27 19.89 9.61
C PRO A 182 34.10 20.93 8.49
N THR A 183 35.09 21.82 8.34
CA THR A 183 35.33 22.70 7.18
C THR A 183 36.24 22.03 6.14
N PRO A 184 36.35 22.60 4.92
CA PRO A 184 36.25 21.84 3.67
C PRO A 184 37.59 21.37 3.10
N SER A 185 37.53 20.37 2.21
CA SER A 185 38.58 20.12 1.21
C SER A 185 37.94 19.61 -0.08
N SER A 186 37.86 20.50 -1.06
CA SER A 186 37.87 20.25 -2.50
C SER A 186 39.20 20.84 -3.01
N PRO A 187 39.85 20.31 -4.07
CA PRO A 187 39.31 20.30 -5.45
C PRO A 187 39.70 18.99 -6.20
N THR A 188 39.13 18.51 -7.30
CA THR A 188 38.92 19.10 -8.63
C THR A 188 38.20 18.05 -9.49
N GLU A 189 36.98 18.37 -9.94
CA GLU A 189 36.59 18.33 -11.35
C GLU A 189 36.80 17.04 -12.19
N LYS A 190 35.69 16.38 -12.54
CA LYS A 190 35.45 15.92 -13.92
C LYS A 190 33.95 15.84 -14.21
N LYS A 191 33.53 16.81 -15.01
CA LYS A 191 32.25 16.92 -15.68
C LYS A 191 32.34 16.03 -16.94
N GLN A 192 31.59 14.92 -16.98
CA GLN A 192 31.25 14.20 -18.21
C GLN A 192 29.75 13.92 -18.13
N ALA A 193 28.93 14.75 -18.76
CA ALA A 193 28.55 14.61 -20.17
C ALA A 193 27.81 13.28 -20.41
N SER A 194 26.49 13.42 -20.41
CA SER A 194 25.48 12.43 -20.71
C SER A 194 25.78 11.66 -22.00
N THR A 195 25.72 10.34 -21.92
CA THR A 195 25.48 9.47 -23.08
C THR A 195 24.03 8.96 -22.94
N PRO A 196 23.21 8.91 -24.01
CA PRO A 196 21.86 8.37 -23.89
C PRO A 196 21.97 6.85 -23.70
N ALA A 197 21.64 6.37 -22.50
CA ALA A 197 21.62 4.95 -22.21
C ALA A 197 20.35 4.30 -22.82
N PRO A 198 20.46 3.09 -23.38
CA PRO A 198 19.33 2.37 -23.98
C PRO A 198 18.23 2.04 -22.95
N PRO A 199 16.99 1.78 -23.39
CA PRO A 199 15.79 1.64 -22.54
C PRO A 199 15.80 0.46 -21.53
N ASP A 200 16.88 -0.33 -21.47
CA ASP A 200 17.04 -1.48 -20.56
C ASP A 200 17.75 -1.14 -19.24
N SER A 201 18.00 0.15 -18.97
CA SER A 201 18.91 0.60 -17.90
C SER A 201 18.30 0.73 -16.49
N ASP A 202 16.97 0.53 -16.34
CA ASP A 202 16.27 0.75 -15.07
C ASP A 202 16.17 -0.49 -14.17
N ILE A 203 16.57 -1.67 -14.67
CA ILE A 203 16.52 -2.94 -13.92
C ILE A 203 17.91 -3.27 -13.35
N PRO A 204 18.08 -3.36 -12.02
CA PRO A 204 19.33 -3.77 -11.39
C PRO A 204 19.79 -5.15 -11.88
N GLU A 205 21.10 -5.33 -12.04
CA GLU A 205 21.70 -6.58 -12.54
C GLU A 205 21.25 -7.81 -11.75
N ALA A 206 21.21 -7.70 -10.41
CA ALA A 206 20.77 -8.77 -9.52
C ALA A 206 19.29 -9.18 -9.69
N ALA A 207 18.45 -8.34 -10.29
CA ALA A 207 17.04 -8.66 -10.57
C ALA A 207 16.83 -9.32 -11.95
N ARG A 208 17.79 -9.21 -12.87
CA ARG A 208 17.68 -9.75 -14.25
C ARG A 208 17.38 -11.26 -14.29
N PRO A 209 18.01 -12.12 -13.47
CA PRO A 209 17.72 -13.56 -13.51
C PRO A 209 16.26 -13.88 -13.17
N LEU A 210 15.64 -13.12 -12.26
CA LEU A 210 14.23 -13.26 -11.92
C LEU A 210 13.32 -12.83 -13.08
N VAL A 211 13.63 -11.70 -13.73
CA VAL A 211 12.89 -11.24 -14.91
C VAL A 211 12.97 -12.29 -16.02
N HIS A 212 14.17 -12.76 -16.36
CA HIS A 212 14.35 -13.81 -17.37
C HIS A 212 13.65 -15.12 -17.00
N GLY A 213 13.68 -15.52 -15.72
CA GLY A 213 13.00 -16.70 -15.22
C GLY A 213 11.48 -16.63 -15.39
N LEU A 214 10.87 -15.50 -15.05
CA LEU A 214 9.44 -15.26 -15.23
C LEU A 214 9.04 -15.21 -16.72
N THR A 215 9.82 -14.52 -17.54
CA THR A 215 9.60 -14.47 -18.99
C THR A 215 9.71 -15.86 -19.62
N LYS A 216 10.72 -16.66 -19.24
CA LYS A 216 10.88 -18.03 -19.71
C LYS A 216 9.71 -18.93 -19.28
N ALA A 217 9.13 -18.67 -18.11
CA ALA A 217 7.96 -19.38 -17.60
C ALA A 217 6.62 -18.87 -18.18
N GLY A 218 6.65 -17.90 -19.11
CA GLY A 218 5.45 -17.33 -19.75
C GLY A 218 4.69 -16.33 -18.89
N VAL A 219 5.29 -15.84 -17.79
CA VAL A 219 4.68 -14.84 -16.91
C VAL A 219 5.20 -13.45 -17.30
N PHE A 220 4.37 -12.70 -18.04
CA PHE A 220 4.69 -11.35 -18.48
C PHE A 220 4.05 -10.31 -17.56
N VAL A 221 4.87 -9.58 -16.82
CA VAL A 221 4.42 -8.53 -15.88
C VAL A 221 5.19 -7.24 -16.06
N ARG A 222 4.53 -6.11 -15.73
CA ARG A 222 5.17 -4.79 -15.64
C ARG A 222 6.07 -4.73 -14.40
N TRP A 223 7.22 -4.07 -14.54
CA TRP A 223 8.16 -3.81 -13.44
C TRP A 223 8.15 -2.31 -13.08
N PRO A 224 7.20 -1.83 -12.25
CA PRO A 224 7.06 -0.41 -11.94
C PRO A 224 8.06 0.12 -10.90
N PHE A 225 9.14 -0.61 -10.61
CA PHE A 225 10.12 -0.25 -9.59
C PHE A 225 11.08 0.84 -10.11
N LYS A 226 11.37 1.85 -9.30
CA LYS A 226 12.30 2.94 -9.63
C LYS A 226 13.22 3.22 -8.44
N GLY A 227 14.51 3.42 -8.72
CA GLY A 227 15.51 3.77 -7.69
C GLY A 227 15.45 2.82 -6.49
N ASN A 228 15.14 3.35 -5.31
CA ASN A 228 15.14 2.59 -4.05
C ASN A 228 14.00 1.56 -3.94
N ASP A 229 12.98 1.60 -4.80
CA ASP A 229 11.88 0.62 -4.76
C ASP A 229 12.33 -0.80 -5.16
N TRP A 230 13.54 -0.94 -5.70
CA TRP A 230 14.15 -2.24 -6.00
C TRP A 230 14.69 -2.96 -4.76
N PHE A 231 15.02 -2.26 -3.68
CA PHE A 231 15.67 -2.85 -2.49
C PHE A 231 14.87 -4.00 -1.86
N PRO A 232 13.54 -3.89 -1.65
CA PRO A 232 12.76 -4.99 -1.10
C PRO A 232 12.82 -6.25 -1.97
N LEU A 233 12.76 -6.07 -3.30
CA LEU A 233 12.85 -7.18 -4.24
C LEU A 233 14.23 -7.84 -4.20
N LEU A 234 15.29 -7.05 -4.18
CA LEU A 234 16.67 -7.55 -4.11
C LEU A 234 16.91 -8.33 -2.81
N ALA A 235 16.37 -7.86 -1.68
CA ALA A 235 16.44 -8.58 -0.41
C ALA A 235 15.66 -9.91 -0.41
N LEU A 236 14.55 -9.98 -1.15
CA LEU A 236 13.82 -11.23 -1.32
C LEU A 236 14.59 -12.22 -2.19
N ILE A 237 15.21 -11.74 -3.27
CA ILE A 237 16.03 -12.58 -4.16
C ILE A 237 17.17 -13.24 -3.37
N THR A 238 17.82 -12.51 -2.46
CA THR A 238 18.89 -13.09 -1.62
C THR A 238 18.34 -14.02 -0.54
N LYS A 239 17.17 -13.74 0.04
CA LYS A 239 16.54 -14.57 1.08
C LYS A 239 16.05 -15.91 0.52
N THR A 240 15.27 -15.90 -0.55
CA THR A 240 14.46 -17.05 -1.00
C THR A 240 14.97 -17.70 -2.29
N GLY A 241 15.74 -16.95 -3.08
CA GLY A 241 16.27 -17.40 -4.36
C GLY A 241 15.27 -17.29 -5.52
N VAL A 242 15.83 -17.08 -6.71
CA VAL A 242 15.05 -16.89 -7.95
C VAL A 242 14.13 -18.07 -8.29
N PRO A 243 14.54 -19.36 -8.18
CA PRO A 243 13.69 -20.49 -8.57
C PRO A 243 12.37 -20.55 -7.80
N ALA A 244 12.41 -20.41 -6.47
CA ALA A 244 11.22 -20.44 -5.63
C ALA A 244 10.27 -19.27 -5.92
N MET A 245 10.81 -18.09 -6.23
CA MET A 245 10.02 -16.92 -6.62
C MET A 245 9.31 -17.11 -7.96
N VAL A 246 9.98 -17.72 -8.94
CA VAL A 246 9.39 -18.04 -10.26
C VAL A 246 8.27 -19.08 -10.10
N ASP A 247 8.51 -20.16 -9.37
CA ASP A 247 7.50 -21.21 -9.13
C ASP A 247 6.23 -20.65 -8.48
N HIS A 248 6.40 -19.79 -7.48
CA HIS A 248 5.29 -19.10 -6.83
C HIS A 248 4.52 -18.22 -7.83
N ALA A 249 5.21 -17.42 -8.63
CA ALA A 249 4.57 -16.53 -9.60
C ALA A 249 3.80 -17.31 -10.68
N VAL A 250 4.34 -18.43 -11.16
CA VAL A 250 3.64 -19.34 -12.10
C VAL A 250 2.39 -19.94 -11.47
N LYS A 251 2.45 -20.33 -10.19
CA LYS A 251 1.27 -20.85 -9.48
C LYS A 251 0.18 -19.81 -9.34
N VAL A 252 0.56 -18.55 -9.08
CA VAL A 252 -0.37 -17.43 -8.93
C VAL A 252 -0.96 -17.00 -10.27
N SER A 253 -0.15 -16.92 -11.34
CA SER A 253 -0.62 -16.50 -12.67
C SER A 253 -1.63 -17.46 -13.29
N ARG A 254 -1.63 -18.74 -12.88
CA ARG A 254 -2.67 -19.72 -13.28
C ARG A 254 -4.04 -19.45 -12.67
N ARG A 255 -4.11 -18.69 -11.57
CA ARG A 255 -5.34 -18.44 -10.80
C ARG A 255 -5.87 -17.02 -11.01
N THR A 256 -4.95 -16.08 -11.29
CA THR A 256 -5.25 -14.66 -11.36
C THR A 256 -4.42 -14.04 -12.49
N GLU A 257 -5.04 -13.20 -13.31
CA GLU A 257 -4.32 -12.36 -14.25
C GLU A 257 -3.56 -11.28 -13.48
N VAL A 258 -2.22 -11.36 -13.51
CA VAL A 258 -1.35 -10.42 -12.81
C VAL A 258 -0.62 -9.57 -13.83
N GLU A 259 -0.81 -8.25 -13.76
CA GLU A 259 -0.18 -7.30 -14.70
C GLU A 259 1.11 -6.66 -14.15
N SER A 260 1.40 -6.79 -12.86
CA SER A 260 2.48 -6.06 -12.19
C SER A 260 3.25 -6.93 -11.19
N ALA A 261 4.58 -6.86 -11.26
CA ALA A 261 5.48 -7.56 -10.35
C ALA A 261 5.29 -7.15 -8.87
N LYS A 262 4.74 -5.95 -8.61
CA LYS A 262 4.44 -5.49 -7.25
C LYS A 262 3.42 -6.39 -6.53
N TYR A 263 2.54 -7.07 -7.27
CA TYR A 263 1.56 -8.00 -6.73
C TYR A 263 2.22 -9.17 -6.00
N PHE A 264 3.37 -9.65 -6.52
CA PHE A 264 4.03 -10.82 -5.95
C PHE A 264 4.85 -10.51 -4.70
N LEU A 265 5.16 -9.24 -4.38
CA LEU A 265 6.05 -8.90 -3.27
C LEU A 265 5.57 -9.46 -1.92
N ASN A 266 4.26 -9.39 -1.64
CA ASN A 266 3.73 -9.91 -0.38
C ASN A 266 3.84 -11.44 -0.32
N GLY A 267 3.45 -12.14 -1.39
CA GLY A 267 3.57 -13.60 -1.46
C GLY A 267 5.02 -14.07 -1.42
N TRP A 268 5.94 -13.35 -2.07
CA TRP A 268 7.38 -13.65 -2.02
C TRP A 268 8.00 -13.38 -0.63
N ALA A 269 7.47 -12.44 0.15
CA ALA A 269 7.93 -12.18 1.52
C ALA A 269 7.65 -13.36 2.47
N GLU A 270 6.54 -14.06 2.24
CA GLU A 270 6.11 -15.24 3.01
C GLU A 270 6.82 -16.54 2.59
N LEU A 271 7.56 -16.55 1.47
CA LEU A 271 8.31 -17.73 1.04
C LEU A 271 9.43 -18.08 2.03
N PRO A 272 9.70 -19.40 2.21
CA PRO A 272 10.78 -19.86 3.07
C PRO A 272 12.15 -19.41 2.53
N PRO A 273 13.14 -19.20 3.39
CA PRO A 273 14.49 -18.87 2.95
C PRO A 273 15.12 -20.03 2.17
N LEU A 274 16.17 -19.71 1.40
CA LEU A 274 16.95 -20.67 0.63
C LEU A 274 17.39 -21.81 1.57
N PRO A 275 17.14 -23.08 1.21
CA PRO A 275 17.54 -24.17 2.07
C PRO A 275 19.08 -24.26 2.12
N PRO A 276 19.66 -24.71 3.25
CA PRO A 276 21.11 -24.74 3.42
C PRO A 276 21.77 -25.65 2.39
N ALA A 277 22.96 -25.26 1.92
CA ALA A 277 23.72 -26.02 0.94
C ALA A 277 23.91 -27.48 1.40
N GLY A 278 23.52 -28.44 0.56
CA GLY A 278 23.53 -29.89 0.89
C GLY A 278 22.15 -30.50 1.14
N THR A 279 21.07 -29.71 1.07
CA THR A 279 19.67 -30.21 1.07
C THR A 279 19.19 -30.54 -0.33
N ASP A 280 19.95 -31.36 -1.06
CA ASP A 280 19.52 -31.82 -2.37
C ASP A 280 18.29 -32.69 -2.22
N ARG A 281 17.21 -32.32 -2.93
CA ARG A 281 16.02 -33.15 -3.02
C ARG A 281 16.44 -34.47 -3.67
N PRO A 282 16.24 -35.64 -3.00
CA PRO A 282 16.61 -36.91 -3.59
C PRO A 282 15.92 -37.05 -4.96
N PRO A 283 16.63 -37.51 -6.00
CA PRO A 283 16.06 -37.63 -7.32
C PRO A 283 14.88 -38.59 -7.22
N LEU A 284 13.66 -38.05 -7.35
CA LEU A 284 12.49 -38.88 -7.55
C LEU A 284 12.73 -39.59 -8.89
N ARG A 285 12.93 -40.92 -8.85
CA ARG A 285 12.97 -41.71 -10.08
C ARG A 285 11.66 -41.43 -10.80
N ALA A 286 11.73 -40.72 -11.92
CA ALA A 286 10.61 -40.62 -12.83
C ALA A 286 10.31 -42.05 -13.28
N VAL A 287 9.24 -42.64 -12.77
CA VAL A 287 8.69 -43.86 -13.35
C VAL A 287 8.23 -43.43 -14.73
N ALA A 288 8.91 -43.92 -15.78
CA ALA A 288 8.43 -43.77 -17.14
C ALA A 288 6.96 -44.21 -17.17
N ASN A 289 6.14 -43.52 -17.97
CA ASN A 289 4.67 -43.61 -17.97
C ASN A 289 4.06 -45.00 -18.30
N ASP A 290 4.80 -46.10 -18.16
CA ASP A 290 4.32 -47.46 -18.33
C ASP A 290 4.24 -48.17 -16.97
N GLY A 291 3.09 -48.00 -16.31
CA GLY A 291 2.63 -48.91 -15.26
C GLY A 291 2.97 -48.51 -13.82
N TRP A 292 1.93 -48.43 -13.00
CA TRP A 292 2.05 -48.40 -11.54
C TRP A 292 2.58 -49.75 -11.05
N THR A 293 3.84 -49.82 -10.61
CA THR A 293 4.34 -50.97 -9.85
C THR A 293 4.10 -50.72 -8.36
N PRO A 294 3.19 -51.46 -7.69
CA PRO A 294 3.06 -51.38 -6.24
C PRO A 294 4.38 -51.73 -5.57
N TYR A 295 4.70 -51.02 -4.49
CA TYR A 295 5.83 -51.35 -3.62
C TYR A 295 5.65 -52.79 -3.10
N GLN A 296 6.55 -53.69 -3.50
CA GLN A 296 6.68 -55.00 -2.90
C GLN A 296 7.76 -54.93 -1.81
N ASN A 297 7.40 -55.39 -0.61
CA ASN A 297 8.34 -55.48 0.48
C ASN A 297 9.45 -56.47 0.08
N PRO A 298 10.74 -56.14 0.29
CA PRO A 298 11.82 -57.06 -0.03
C PRO A 298 11.63 -58.36 0.75
N VAL A 299 11.78 -59.49 0.05
CA VAL A 299 11.62 -60.85 0.61
C VAL A 299 12.75 -61.19 1.58
N ASP A 300 13.81 -60.38 1.58
CA ASP A 300 14.98 -60.56 2.43
C ASP A 300 14.81 -59.82 3.76
N PRO A 301 14.61 -60.53 4.89
CA PRO A 301 14.40 -59.92 6.20
C PRO A 301 15.67 -59.22 6.76
N SER A 302 16.83 -59.39 6.13
CA SER A 302 18.10 -58.76 6.54
C SER A 302 18.10 -57.23 6.42
N VAL A 303 17.19 -56.65 5.62
CA VAL A 303 17.10 -55.19 5.46
C VAL A 303 16.57 -54.49 6.73
N TYR A 304 15.94 -55.24 7.63
CA TYR A 304 15.44 -54.73 8.92
C TYR A 304 16.40 -54.96 10.10
N GLU A 305 17.58 -55.57 9.89
CA GLU A 305 18.55 -55.83 10.97
C GLU A 305 19.37 -54.60 11.37
N ASN A 306 19.39 -53.54 10.56
CA ASN A 306 20.01 -52.27 10.94
C ASN A 306 18.97 -51.40 11.63
N GLY A 307 18.74 -51.69 12.91
CA GLY A 307 17.70 -51.12 13.76
C GLY A 307 17.51 -49.60 13.68
N PHE A 308 16.24 -49.19 13.78
CA PHE A 308 15.82 -47.83 14.13
C PHE A 308 15.99 -47.57 15.62
#